data_AF-A0A7Y0D620-F1
#
_entry.id   AF-A0A7Y0D620-F1
#
_cell.length_a   1.000
_cell.length_b   1.000
_cell.length_c   1.000
_cell.angle_alpha   90.00
_cell.angle_beta   90.00
_cell.angle_gamma   90.00
#
_symmetry.space_group_name_H-M   'P 1'
#
loop_
_entity.id
_entity.type
_entity.pdbx_description
1 polymer ?
#
loop_
_entity_poly.entity_id
_entity_poly.type
_entity_poly.pdbx_seq_one_letter_code
_entity_poly.pdbx_strand_id
1 'polypeptide(L)' 'DYGAIAGYGVMRTPALVVDETLVLSGRVPTAAQVHDILAPRVA' A
#
# COMPACT_ATOMS: atom_id res chain seq x y z
N ASP A 1 -5.22 -8.86 14.27
CA ASP A 1 -4.36 -7.92 15.02
C ASP A 1 -4.14 -6.64 14.25
N TYR A 2 -4.65 -5.52 14.78
CA TYR A 2 -4.41 -4.18 14.24
C TYR A 2 -2.95 -3.72 14.39
N GLY A 3 -2.15 -4.42 15.21
CA GLY A 3 -0.75 -4.08 15.51
C GLY A 3 0.21 -4.23 14.33
N ALA A 4 -0.04 -5.16 13.39
CA ALA A 4 0.86 -5.38 12.26
C ALA A 4 0.84 -4.23 11.23
N ILE A 5 -0.29 -3.53 11.09
CA ILE A 5 -0.47 -2.48 10.07
C ILE A 5 0.08 -1.13 10.56
N ALA A 6 -0.01 -0.85 11.87
CA ALA A 6 0.61 0.33 12.48
C ALA A 6 2.15 0.31 12.31
N GLY A 7 2.77 -0.87 12.32
CA GLY A 7 4.21 -1.06 12.07
C GLY A 7 4.66 -0.57 10.69
N TYR A 8 3.77 -0.52 9.70
CA TYR A 8 4.04 0.00 8.35
C TYR A 8 3.75 1.51 8.21
N GLY A 9 3.51 2.23 9.32
CA GLY A 9 3.22 3.67 9.30
C GLY A 9 1.80 4.02 8.82
N VAL A 10 0.90 3.05 8.75
CA VAL A 10 -0.50 3.28 8.35
C VAL A 10 -1.29 3.85 9.53
N MET A 11 -1.44 5.17 9.54
CA MET A 11 -2.24 5.89 10.55
C MET A 11 -3.75 5.90 10.24
N ARG A 12 -4.11 5.63 8.98
CA ARG A 12 -5.51 5.60 8.51
C ARG A 12 -5.66 4.63 7.34
N THR A 13 -6.66 3.76 7.41
CA THR A 13 -7.06 2.86 6.33
C THR A 13 -8.01 3.55 5.35
N PRO A 14 -8.10 3.12 4.08
CA PRO A 14 -7.34 2.02 3.46
C PRO A 14 -5.90 2.43 3.08
N ALA A 15 -5.01 1.43 2.98
CA ALA A 15 -3.61 1.59 2.58
C ALA A 15 -3.12 0.37 1.79
N LEU A 16 -2.12 0.58 0.92
CA LEU A 16 -1.40 -0.45 0.17
C LEU A 16 0.06 -0.45 0.63
N VAL A 17 0.54 -1.61 1.07
CA VAL A 17 1.93 -1.85 1.53
C VAL A 17 2.50 -2.98 0.68
N VAL A 18 3.73 -2.81 0.19
CA VAL A 18 4.47 -3.79 -0.63
C VAL A 18 5.90 -3.87 -0.11
N ASP A 19 6.41 -5.07 0.14
CA ASP A 19 7.75 -5.30 0.69
C ASP A 19 8.04 -4.41 1.91
N GLU A 20 7.14 -4.47 2.88
CA GLU A 20 7.16 -3.68 4.13
C GLU A 20 7.11 -2.15 3.95
N THR A 21 6.92 -1.67 2.72
CA THR A 21 6.91 -0.24 2.38
C THR A 21 5.50 0.25 2.08
N LEU A 22 5.06 1.32 2.76
CA LEU A 22 3.80 2.00 2.46
C LEU A 22 3.89 2.70 1.09
N VAL A 23 3.07 2.27 0.13
CA VAL A 23 3.08 2.82 -1.24
C VAL A 23 1.89 3.74 -1.54
N LEU A 24 0.76 3.56 -0.85
CA LEU A 24 -0.42 4.42 -0.98
C LEU A 24 -1.27 4.37 0.30
N SER A 25 -1.84 5.50 0.72
CA SER A 25 -2.75 5.58 1.86
C SER A 25 -3.90 6.57 1.61
N GLY A 26 -4.99 6.37 2.34
CA GLY A 26 -6.12 7.31 2.39
C GLY A 26 -7.15 7.16 1.27
N ARG A 27 -6.99 6.20 0.34
CA ARG A 27 -7.97 5.88 -0.71
C ARG A 27 -7.79 4.46 -1.25
N VAL A 28 -8.79 3.97 -2.00
CA VAL A 28 -8.67 2.76 -2.82
C VAL A 28 -8.27 3.19 -4.25
N PRO A 29 -7.14 2.73 -4.80
CA PRO A 29 -6.73 3.04 -6.17
C PRO A 29 -7.58 2.29 -7.20
N THR A 30 -7.62 2.78 -8.44
CA THR A 30 -8.17 2.02 -9.57
C THR A 30 -7.22 0.90 -9.99
N ALA A 31 -7.71 -0.09 -10.74
CA ALA A 31 -6.87 -1.18 -11.25
C ALA A 31 -5.68 -0.67 -12.10
N ALA A 32 -5.89 0.36 -12.94
CA ALA A 32 -4.83 0.99 -13.72
C ALA A 32 -3.76 1.63 -12.80
N GLN A 33 -4.18 2.32 -11.74
CA GLN A 33 -3.25 2.90 -10.77
C GLN A 33 -2.46 1.82 -10.01
N VAL A 34 -3.08 0.69 -9.68
CA VAL A 34 -2.37 -0.44 -9.07
C VAL A 34 -1.30 -0.97 -10.03
N HIS A 35 -1.64 -1.17 -11.31
CA HIS A 35 -0.67 -1.58 -12.31
C HIS A 35 0.53 -0.63 -12.37
N ASP A 36 0.30 0.68 -12.47
CA ASP A 36 1.38 1.66 -12.59
C ASP A 36 2.26 1.73 -11.33
N ILE A 37 1.67 1.53 -10.14
CA ILE A 37 2.41 1.49 -8.87
C ILE A 37 3.29 0.24 -8.77
N LEU A 38 2.78 -0.91 -9.21
CA LEU A 38 3.44 -2.21 -9.04
C LEU A 38 4.38 -2.58 -10.19
N ALA A 39 4.15 -2.09 -11.41
CA ALA A 39 4.93 -2.46 -12.59
C ALA A 39 6.45 -2.28 -12.42
N PRO A 40 6.97 -1.21 -11.79
CA PRO A 40 8.41 -1.05 -11.55
C PRO A 40 9.00 -1.98 -10.47
N ARG A 41 8.15 -2.69 -9.72
CA ARG A 41 8.53 -3.54 -8.57
C ARG A 41 8.48 -5.04 -8.91
N VAL A 42 8.02 -5.38 -10.10
CA VAL A 42 8.02 -6.76 -10.60
C VAL A 42 9.35 -6.98 -11.33
N ALA A 43 10.10 -7.99 -10.92
CA ALA A 43 11.31 -8.46 -11.61
C ALA A 43 10.98 -9.19 -12.91
#